data_AF-A0A530CG75-F1
#
_entry.id   AF-A0A530CG75-F1
#
_cell.length_a   1.000
_cell.length_b   1.000
_cell.length_c   1.000
_cell.angle_alpha   90.00
_cell.angle_beta   90.00
_cell.angle_gamma   90.00
#
_symmetry.space_group_name_H-M   'P 1'
#
loop_
_entity.id
_entity.type
_entity.pdbx_description
1 polymer ?
#
loop_
_entity_poly.entity_id
_entity_poly.type
_entity_poly.pdbx_seq_one_letter_code
_entity_poly.pdbx_strand_id
1 'polypeptide(L)'
;MDAQRKFYNACLILINLDMDELVGAGVIESGNLDHGGSSWKRFTDDPLVFIAKIGDKQRAALWQLIESRQPKTPEVVEAIG
;
A
#
# COMPACT_ATOMS: atom_id res chain seq x y z
N MET A 1 -0.31 4.48 18.11
CA MET A 1 -1.56 3.98 17.48
C MET A 1 -1.79 2.54 17.92
N ASP A 2 -3.03 2.16 18.27
CA ASP A 2 -3.35 0.76 18.58
C ASP A 2 -3.30 -0.14 17.32
N ALA A 3 -3.01 -1.42 17.51
CA ALA A 3 -2.78 -2.35 16.39
C ALA A 3 -4.03 -2.55 15.51
N GLN A 4 -5.22 -2.57 16.12
CA GLN A 4 -6.49 -2.70 15.39
C GLN A 4 -6.71 -1.49 14.48
N ARG A 5 -6.46 -0.27 14.98
CA ARG A 5 -6.58 0.96 14.19
C ARG A 5 -5.53 1.05 13.10
N LYS A 6 -4.28 0.65 13.36
CA LYS A 6 -3.24 0.60 12.32
C LYS A 6 -3.63 -0.34 11.18
N PHE A 7 -4.17 -1.52 11.52
CA PHE A 7 -4.69 -2.46 10.55
C PHE A 7 -5.88 -1.90 9.76
N TYR A 8 -6.87 -1.34 10.45
CA TYR A 8 -8.03 -0.69 9.82
C TYR A 8 -7.61 0.40 8.83
N ASN A 9 -6.69 1.28 9.23
CA ASN A 9 -6.13 2.32 8.37
C ASN A 9 -5.39 1.71 7.17
N ALA A 10 -4.62 0.64 7.38
CA ALA A 10 -3.93 -0.03 6.28
C ALA A 10 -4.91 -0.56 5.22
N CYS A 11 -6.03 -1.15 5.65
CA CYS A 11 -7.09 -1.58 4.74
C CYS A 11 -7.70 -0.40 3.97
N LEU A 12 -8.02 0.70 4.65
CA LEU A 12 -8.55 1.90 4.00
C LEU A 12 -7.57 2.53 3.02
N ILE A 13 -6.29 2.58 3.37
CA ILE A 13 -5.25 3.09 2.48
C ILE A 13 -5.14 2.20 1.25
N LEU A 14 -5.06 0.88 1.44
CA LEU A 14 -4.93 -0.11 0.36
C LEU A 14 -6.03 0.03 -0.70
N ILE A 15 -7.29 0.16 -0.29
CA ILE A 15 -8.42 0.27 -1.23
C ILE A 15 -8.50 1.62 -1.95
N ASN A 16 -7.80 2.64 -1.46
CA ASN A 16 -7.75 3.98 -2.04
C ASN A 16 -6.44 4.24 -2.81
N LEU A 17 -5.57 3.24 -2.98
CA LEU A 17 -4.40 3.38 -3.83
C LEU A 17 -4.81 3.40 -5.31
N ASP A 18 -4.20 4.28 -6.08
CA ASP A 18 -4.38 4.34 -7.53
C ASP A 18 -3.25 3.65 -8.30
N MET A 19 -3.43 3.52 -9.62
CA MET A 19 -2.48 2.84 -10.49
C MET A 19 -1.12 3.54 -10.53
N ASP A 20 -1.10 4.87 -10.57
CA ASP A 20 0.12 5.66 -10.71
C ASP A 20 0.97 5.58 -9.44
N GLU A 21 0.31 5.52 -8.28
CA GLU A 21 0.95 5.28 -6.98
C GLU A 21 1.61 3.91 -6.92
N LEU A 22 0.94 2.86 -7.43
CA LEU A 22 1.50 1.51 -7.49
C LEU A 22 2.67 1.42 -8.48
N VAL A 23 2.57 2.06 -9.64
CA VAL A 23 3.67 2.14 -10.63
C VAL A 23 4.85 2.92 -10.06
N GLY A 24 4.60 4.11 -9.49
CA GLY A 24 5.61 4.98 -8.92
C GLY A 24 6.35 4.35 -7.74
N ALA A 25 5.68 3.52 -6.96
CA ALA A 25 6.29 2.73 -5.89
C ALA A 25 7.00 1.46 -6.38
N GLY A 26 6.84 1.07 -7.65
CA GLY A 26 7.41 -0.17 -8.20
C GLY A 26 6.68 -1.44 -7.73
N VAL A 27 5.41 -1.32 -7.32
CA VAL A 27 4.56 -2.46 -6.96
C VAL A 27 4.08 -3.21 -8.21
N ILE A 28 3.81 -2.46 -9.29
CA ILE A 28 3.47 -2.98 -10.62
C ILE A 28 4.37 -2.33 -11.68
N GLU A 29 4.60 -3.00 -12.82
CA GLU A 29 5.49 -2.45 -13.86
C GLU A 29 4.84 -1.29 -14.63
N SER A 30 5.70 -0.41 -15.15
CA SER A 30 5.29 0.66 -16.07
C SER A 30 4.66 0.07 -17.32
N GLY A 31 3.46 0.54 -17.67
CA GLY A 31 2.67 -0.04 -18.77
C GLY A 31 1.67 -1.09 -18.32
N ASN A 32 1.68 -1.50 -17.03
CA ASN A 32 0.62 -2.29 -16.42
C ASN A 32 0.35 -3.63 -17.15
N LEU A 33 1.42 -4.28 -17.62
CA LEU A 33 1.36 -5.51 -18.40
C LEU A 33 2.35 -6.52 -17.81
N ASP A 34 1.98 -7.15 -16.69
CA ASP A 34 2.82 -8.15 -16.06
C ASP A 34 2.34 -9.55 -16.47
N HIS A 35 3.23 -10.34 -17.07
CA HIS A 35 3.02 -11.74 -17.38
C HIS A 35 1.68 -12.02 -18.12
N GLY A 36 1.36 -11.24 -19.15
CA GLY A 36 0.21 -11.50 -20.04
C GLY A 36 -1.14 -10.98 -19.54
N GLY A 37 -1.18 -10.06 -18.58
CA GLY A 37 -2.43 -9.40 -18.15
C GLY A 37 -2.22 -8.09 -17.40
N SER A 38 -3.31 -7.40 -17.09
CA SER A 38 -3.26 -6.12 -16.36
C SER A 38 -3.13 -6.33 -14.84
N SER A 39 -2.02 -5.91 -14.26
CA SER A 39 -1.78 -6.00 -12.81
C SER A 39 -2.66 -5.05 -12.02
N TRP A 40 -2.96 -3.88 -12.56
CA TRP A 40 -3.97 -2.96 -12.04
C TRP A 40 -5.33 -3.65 -11.93
N LYS A 41 -5.78 -4.33 -13.00
CA LYS A 41 -7.05 -5.05 -12.96
C LYS A 41 -7.05 -6.13 -11.88
N ARG A 42 -5.95 -6.89 -11.74
CA ARG A 42 -5.83 -7.91 -10.68
C ARG A 42 -5.89 -7.27 -9.29
N PHE A 43 -5.23 -6.14 -9.09
CA PHE A 43 -5.25 -5.39 -7.84
C PHE A 43 -6.66 -4.89 -7.50
N THR A 44 -7.40 -4.34 -8.47
CA THR A 44 -8.75 -3.83 -8.24
C THR A 44 -9.81 -4.92 -8.11
N ASP A 45 -9.66 -6.03 -8.83
CA ASP A 45 -10.61 -7.15 -8.79
C ASP A 45 -10.44 -7.99 -7.51
N ASP A 46 -9.20 -8.27 -7.10
CA ASP A 46 -8.88 -9.08 -5.91
C ASP A 46 -7.54 -8.66 -5.28
N PRO A 47 -7.54 -7.62 -4.43
CA PRO A 47 -6.31 -7.07 -3.85
C PRO A 47 -5.59 -8.06 -2.92
N LEU A 48 -6.33 -8.94 -2.23
CA LEU A 48 -5.71 -9.89 -1.32
C LEU A 48 -4.98 -11.01 -2.07
N VAL A 49 -5.60 -11.54 -3.13
CA VAL A 49 -4.93 -12.52 -4.00
C VAL A 49 -3.77 -11.89 -4.75
N PHE A 50 -3.87 -10.63 -5.16
CA PHE A 50 -2.75 -9.88 -5.73
C PHE A 50 -1.56 -9.83 -4.76
N ILE A 51 -1.77 -9.39 -3.52
CA ILE A 51 -0.71 -9.29 -2.48
C ILE A 51 -0.04 -10.65 -2.22
N ALA A 52 -0.82 -11.73 -2.22
CA ALA A 52 -0.31 -13.08 -2.02
C ALA A 52 0.60 -13.56 -3.17
N LYS A 53 0.41 -13.05 -4.40
CA LYS A 53 1.09 -13.52 -5.62
C LYS A 53 2.29 -12.67 -6.04
N ILE A 54 2.34 -11.40 -5.66
CA ILE A 54 3.48 -10.52 -5.99
C ILE A 54 4.76 -10.96 -5.25
N GLY A 55 5.93 -10.59 -5.79
CA GLY A 55 7.21 -10.91 -5.19
C GLY A 55 7.53 -10.10 -3.93
N ASP A 56 8.57 -10.50 -3.19
CA ASP A 56 8.97 -9.85 -1.94
C ASP A 56 9.29 -8.36 -2.10
N LYS A 57 9.92 -7.99 -3.23
CA LYS A 57 10.25 -6.59 -3.54
C LYS A 57 8.98 -5.75 -3.67
N GLN A 58 8.00 -6.24 -4.43
CA GLN A 58 6.72 -5.57 -4.62
C GLN A 58 5.92 -5.50 -3.32
N ARG A 59 5.94 -6.58 -2.50
CA ARG A 59 5.32 -6.56 -1.17
C ARG A 59 5.92 -5.50 -0.25
N ALA A 60 7.26 -5.41 -0.22
CA ALA A 60 7.96 -4.41 0.57
C ALA A 60 7.63 -2.98 0.09
N ALA A 61 7.61 -2.75 -1.21
CA ALA A 61 7.23 -1.47 -1.80
C ALA A 61 5.78 -1.07 -1.45
N LEU A 62 4.84 -2.02 -1.57
CA LEU A 62 3.45 -1.79 -1.20
C LEU A 62 3.31 -1.47 0.29
N TRP A 63 4.03 -2.20 1.15
CA TRP A 63 4.03 -1.91 2.58
C TRP A 63 4.57 -0.52 2.88
N GLN A 64 5.67 -0.11 2.27
CA GLN A 64 6.23 1.25 2.43
C GLN A 64 5.24 2.34 2.00
N LEU A 65 4.53 2.11 0.89
CA LEU A 65 3.50 3.02 0.42
C LEU A 65 2.36 3.15 1.44
N ILE A 66 1.86 2.03 1.96
CA ILE A 66 0.82 2.01 3.00
C ILE A 66 1.31 2.68 4.29
N GLU A 67 2.53 2.37 4.72
CA GLU A 67 3.13 2.91 5.95
C GLU A 67 3.33 4.42 5.87
N SER A 68 3.74 4.95 4.72
CA SER A 68 3.93 6.39 4.50
C SER A 68 2.64 7.21 4.68
N ARG A 69 1.47 6.57 4.48
CA ARG A 69 0.14 7.17 4.62
C ARG A 69 -0.53 6.91 5.96
N GLN A 70 0.09 6.09 6.82
CA GLN A 70 -0.43 5.91 8.17
C GLN A 70 -0.46 7.26 8.88
N PRO A 71 -1.56 7.60 9.58
CA PRO A 71 -1.59 8.78 10.41
C PRO A 71 -0.41 8.77 11.38
N LYS A 72 0.42 9.81 11.32
CA LYS A 72 1.48 9.99 12.30
C LYS A 72 0.81 10.10 13.66
N THR A 73 1.28 9.31 14.62
CA THR A 73 0.89 9.57 16.00
C THR A 73 1.41 10.98 16.29
N PRO A 74 0.59 11.93 16.74
CA PRO A 74 1.14 13.22 17.17
C PRO A 74 2.19 12.89 18.22
N GLU A 75 3.44 13.23 17.93
CA GLU A 75 4.46 13.29 18.97
C GLU A 75 3.85 14.14 20.06
N VAL A 76 3.80 13.58 21.28
CA VAL A 76 3.42 14.36 22.45
C VAL A 76 4.30 15.59 22.39
N VAL A 77 3.68 16.75 22.15
CA VAL A 77 4.35 18.04 22.28
C VAL A 77 4.64 18.12 23.77
N GLU A 78 5.80 17.59 24.18
CA GLU A 78 6.28 17.72 25.54
C GLU A 78 6.41 19.21 25.80
N ALA A 79 5.51 19.68 26.65
CA ALA A 79 5.58 20.87 27.48
C ALA A 79 6.90 21.65 27.35
N ILE A 80 6.90 22.65 26.46
CA ILE A 80 7.62 23.88 26.77
C ILE A 80 6.80 24.60 27.84
N GLY A 81 7.26 24.42 29.08
CA GLY A 81 6.85 25.23 30.22
C GLY A 81 7.35 26.66 30.13
#